data_AF-A0A4Q6BHD9-F1
#
_entry.id   AF-A0A4Q6BHD9-F1
#
_cell.length_a   1.000
_cell.length_b   1.000
_cell.length_c   1.000
_cell.angle_alpha   90.00
_cell.angle_beta   90.00
_cell.angle_gamma   90.00
#
_symmetry.space_group_name_H-M   'P 1'
#
loop_
_entity.id
_entity.type
_entity.pdbx_description
1 polymer ?
#
loop_
_entity_poly.entity_id
_entity_poly.type
_entity_poly.pdbx_seq_one_letter_code
_entity_poly.pdbx_strand_id
1 'polypeptide(L)'
;MKVVRIAEQPSVQAPAENFTGKVIQKIKIGDVIWTPPSVKHWHGASSAHSMTHAAITEAVDGKTVEWLERVTEDQYKLQPKQ
;
A
#
# COMPACT_ATOMS: atom_id res chain seq x y z
N MET A 1 -0.60 8.61 2.30
CA MET A 1 0.37 8.62 3.41
C MET A 1 1.17 7.32 3.33
N LYS A 2 2.41 7.25 3.84
CA LYS A 2 3.21 6.01 3.77
C LYS A 2 3.15 5.24 5.09
N VAL A 3 3.11 3.92 4.98
CA VAL A 3 2.84 2.97 6.06
C VAL A 3 3.66 1.69 5.91
N VAL A 4 3.83 0.96 7.01
CA VAL A 4 4.44 -0.37 7.07
C VAL A 4 3.53 -1.31 7.88
N ARG A 5 3.24 -2.52 7.38
CA ARG A 5 2.55 -3.60 8.13
C ARG A 5 3.57 -4.33 9.01
N ILE A 6 3.21 -4.71 10.23
CA ILE A 6 4.16 -5.31 11.20
C ILE A 6 4.06 -6.86 11.32
N ALA A 7 2.91 -7.48 10.98
CA ALA A 7 2.66 -8.93 11.18
C ALA A 7 2.87 -9.82 9.93
N GLU A 8 3.32 -11.07 10.11
CA GLU A 8 3.66 -12.06 9.05
C GLU A 8 2.61 -13.16 8.75
N GLN A 9 2.71 -13.72 7.52
CA GLN A 9 1.99 -14.89 6.94
C GLN A 9 0.56 -14.60 6.39
N PRO A 10 0.05 -15.36 5.41
CA PRO A 10 0.54 -15.54 4.03
C PRO A 10 -0.56 -15.08 3.00
N SER A 11 -0.52 -15.25 1.68
CA SER A 11 0.33 -16.09 0.81
C SER A 11 0.62 -15.52 -0.59
N VAL A 12 -0.29 -14.81 -1.28
CA VAL A 12 -0.05 -14.37 -2.68
C VAL A 12 0.97 -13.23 -2.70
N GLN A 13 2.16 -13.52 -3.22
CA GLN A 13 3.28 -12.58 -3.24
C GLN A 13 3.32 -11.80 -4.56
N ALA A 14 3.02 -10.50 -4.49
CA ALA A 14 3.69 -9.55 -5.37
C ALA A 14 5.11 -9.28 -4.80
N PRO A 15 6.15 -9.11 -5.64
CA PRO A 15 7.51 -8.85 -5.15
C PRO A 15 7.58 -7.51 -4.41
N ALA A 16 8.37 -7.47 -3.32
CA ALA A 16 8.41 -6.35 -2.37
C ALA A 16 8.76 -4.98 -3.02
N GLU A 17 9.52 -5.00 -4.12
CA GLU A 17 9.85 -3.84 -4.94
C GLU A 17 8.64 -3.04 -5.43
N ASN A 18 7.51 -3.71 -5.74
CA ASN A 18 6.29 -3.09 -6.28
C ASN A 18 5.58 -2.17 -5.27
N PHE A 19 5.87 -2.31 -3.98
CA PHE A 19 5.20 -1.53 -2.93
C PHE A 19 5.91 -0.22 -2.60
N THR A 20 7.18 -0.07 -3.03
CA THR A 20 8.04 1.08 -2.70
C THR A 20 7.59 2.43 -3.29
N GLY A 21 6.50 2.45 -4.05
CA GLY A 21 6.00 3.63 -4.78
C GLY A 21 6.76 3.94 -6.07
N LYS A 22 7.75 3.12 -6.46
CA LYS A 22 8.48 3.24 -7.73
C LYS A 22 7.66 2.78 -8.94
N VAL A 23 6.63 1.97 -8.72
CA VAL A 23 5.66 1.54 -9.73
C VAL A 23 4.27 1.73 -9.12
N ILE A 24 3.43 2.54 -9.75
CA ILE A 24 2.05 2.73 -9.30
C ILE A 24 1.17 1.62 -9.88
N GLN A 25 0.30 1.05 -9.04
CA GLN A 25 -0.65 0.01 -9.41
C GLN A 25 -2.07 0.58 -9.35
N LYS A 26 -2.89 0.29 -10.38
CA LYS A 26 -4.29 0.75 -10.42
C LYS A 26 -5.19 -0.29 -9.78
N ILE A 27 -5.67 0.01 -8.58
CA ILE A 27 -6.65 -0.80 -7.83
C ILE A 27 -8.06 -0.54 -8.39
N LYS A 28 -8.85 -1.61 -8.58
CA LYS A 28 -10.26 -1.60 -9.02
C LYS A 28 -11.15 -2.24 -7.95
N ILE A 29 -12.47 -2.09 -8.13
CA ILE A 29 -13.48 -2.75 -7.29
C ILE A 29 -13.34 -4.26 -7.45
N GLY A 30 -13.20 -4.98 -6.34
CA GLY A 30 -13.01 -6.43 -6.30
C GLY A 30 -11.55 -6.89 -6.18
N ASP A 31 -10.57 -5.99 -6.39
CA ASP A 31 -9.16 -6.33 -6.22
C ASP A 31 -8.82 -6.56 -4.74
N VAL A 32 -8.04 -7.60 -4.46
CA VAL A 32 -7.49 -7.88 -3.13
C VAL A 32 -6.00 -7.57 -3.14
N ILE A 33 -5.59 -6.60 -2.32
CA ILE A 33 -4.18 -6.19 -2.20
C ILE A 33 -3.60 -6.75 -0.89
N TRP A 34 -2.63 -7.66 -1.02
CA TRP A 34 -1.80 -8.11 0.09
C TRP A 34 -0.52 -7.27 0.14
N THR A 35 -0.27 -6.59 1.26
CA THR A 35 1.04 -5.97 1.54
C THR A 35 1.84 -6.89 2.45
N PRO A 36 3.04 -7.33 2.06
CA PRO A 36 3.92 -8.09 2.94
C PRO A 36 4.33 -7.32 4.21
N PRO A 37 4.82 -8.03 5.24
CA PRO A 37 5.29 -7.45 6.50
C PRO A 37 6.56 -6.63 6.27
N SER A 38 6.79 -5.61 7.09
CA SER A 38 7.94 -4.70 7.03
C SER A 38 8.10 -3.95 5.69
N VAL A 39 7.13 -4.05 4.78
CA VAL A 39 7.16 -3.38 3.48
C VAL A 39 6.50 -2.00 3.56
N LYS A 40 7.31 -0.99 3.25
CA LYS A 40 6.88 0.40 3.08
C LYS A 40 6.01 0.54 1.83
N HIS A 41 4.79 1.01 2.02
CA HIS A 41 3.79 1.17 0.97
C HIS A 41 2.91 2.40 1.18
N TRP A 42 2.08 2.72 0.18
CA TRP A 42 0.99 3.67 0.29
C TRP A 42 -0.14 3.28 -0.67
N HIS A 43 -1.36 3.67 -0.32
CA HIS A 43 -2.57 3.50 -1.14
C HIS A 43 -3.46 4.74 -0.96
N GLY A 44 -4.37 4.95 -1.90
CA GLY A 44 -5.25 6.12 -1.89
C GLY A 44 -6.14 6.21 -3.13
N ALA A 45 -6.92 7.29 -3.19
CA ALA A 45 -7.68 7.68 -4.35
C ALA A 45 -6.77 8.00 -5.57
N SER A 46 -7.37 8.04 -6.76
CA SER A 46 -6.71 8.61 -7.94
C SER A 46 -6.96 10.12 -7.99
N SER A 47 -6.22 10.85 -8.83
CA SER A 47 -6.45 12.29 -9.04
C SER A 47 -7.84 12.65 -9.58
N ALA A 48 -8.58 11.68 -10.14
CA ALA A 48 -9.89 11.90 -10.78
C ALA A 48 -11.07 11.22 -10.08
N HIS A 49 -10.82 10.26 -9.17
CA HIS A 49 -11.88 9.45 -8.55
C HIS A 49 -11.53 9.10 -7.10
N SER A 50 -12.53 9.21 -6.22
CA SER A 50 -12.47 8.70 -4.84
C SER A 50 -12.32 7.17 -4.81
N MET A 51 -11.90 6.64 -3.66
CA MET A 51 -11.71 5.22 -3.43
C MET A 51 -12.11 4.87 -2.00
N THR A 52 -12.77 3.72 -1.83
CA THR A 52 -13.11 3.14 -0.53
C THR A 52 -12.64 1.69 -0.54
N HIS A 53 -11.99 1.23 0.52
CA HIS A 53 -11.57 -0.15 0.70
C HIS A 53 -11.67 -0.57 2.16
N ALA A 54 -11.78 -1.87 2.41
CA ALA A 54 -11.50 -2.44 3.71
C ALA A 54 -9.98 -2.56 3.92
N ALA A 55 -9.52 -2.35 5.14
CA ALA A 55 -8.14 -2.61 5.55
C ALA A 55 -8.14 -3.58 6.72
N ILE A 56 -7.43 -4.71 6.59
CA ILE A 56 -7.36 -5.76 7.60
C ILE A 56 -5.90 -5.91 8.03
N THR A 57 -5.61 -5.53 9.27
CA THR A 57 -4.27 -5.52 9.87
C THR A 57 -4.27 -6.23 11.21
N GLU A 58 -3.31 -7.11 11.42
CA GLU A 58 -3.04 -7.71 12.72
C GLU A 58 -2.14 -6.78 13.56
N ALA A 59 -2.18 -6.94 14.88
CA ALA A 59 -1.33 -6.21 15.81
C ALA A 59 -0.13 -7.06 16.25
N VAL A 60 1.06 -6.48 16.23
CA VAL A 60 2.27 -7.01 16.88
C VAL A 60 2.63 -6.03 17.99
N ASP A 61 2.83 -6.52 19.21
CA ASP A 61 3.13 -5.69 20.40
C ASP A 61 2.17 -4.49 20.58
N GLY A 62 0.88 -4.71 20.29
CA GLY A 62 -0.17 -3.69 20.36
C GLY A 62 -0.18 -2.66 19.22
N LYS A 63 0.68 -2.81 18.19
CA LYS A 63 0.79 -1.91 17.03
C LYS A 63 0.42 -2.63 15.74
N THR A 64 -0.39 -1.98 14.91
CA THR A 64 -0.80 -2.50 13.59
C THR A 64 -0.02 -1.88 12.42
N VAL A 65 0.56 -0.70 12.63
CA VAL A 65 1.20 0.11 11.59
C VAL A 65 2.31 0.99 12.16
N GLU A 66 3.39 1.16 11.38
CA GLU A 66 4.34 2.25 11.56
C GLU A 66 4.09 3.33 10.50
N TRP A 67 3.92 4.58 10.93
CA TRP A 67 3.70 5.73 10.05
C TRP A 67 5.02 6.39 9.69
N LEU A 68 5.21 6.63 8.38
CA LEU A 68 6.43 7.23 7.84
C LEU A 68 6.13 8.60 7.20
N GLU A 69 7.03 9.11 6.37
CA GLU A 69 6.87 10.41 5.74
C GLU A 69 5.66 10.48 4.79
N ARG A 70 5.18 11.71 4.53
CA ARG A 70 4.07 11.92 3.58
C ARG A 70 4.52 11.50 2.16
N VAL A 71 3.56 11.04 1.35
CA VAL A 71 3.79 10.88 -0.10
C VAL A 71 3.97 12.27 -0.69
N THR A 72 5.03 12.48 -1.48
CA THR A 72 5.25 13.77 -2.14
C THR A 72 4.33 13.90 -3.36
N GLU A 73 4.09 15.13 -3.79
CA GLU A 73 3.33 15.41 -5.02
C GLU A 73 3.90 14.65 -6.24
N ASP A 74 5.23 14.61 -6.37
CA ASP A 74 5.90 13.93 -7.48
C ASP A 74 5.71 12.41 -7.42
N GLN A 75 5.73 11.82 -6.22
CA GLN A 75 5.43 10.39 -6.02
C GLN A 75 3.97 10.06 -6.32
N TYR A 76 3.04 10.97 -6.03
CA TYR A 76 1.61 10.80 -6.31
C TYR A 76 1.27 10.97 -7.80
N LYS A 77 2.02 11.79 -8.53
CA LYS A 77 1.82 12.07 -9.96
C LYS A 77 2.43 11.03 -10.90
N LEU A 78 3.18 10.06 -10.38
CA LEU A 78 3.65 8.91 -11.17
C LEU A 78 2.46 8.16 -11.79
N GLN A 79 2.54 7.87 -13.08
CA GLN A 79 1.50 7.09 -13.75
C GLN A 79 1.75 5.58 -13.56
N PRO A 80 0.69 4.75 -13.48
CA PRO A 80 0.82 3.31 -13.61
C PRO A 80 1.46 2.95 -14.94
N LYS A 81 2.31 1.93 -14.97
CA LYS A 81 2.67 1.28 -16.24
C LYS A 81 1.43 0.56 -16.79
N GLN A 82 1.21 0.67 -18.11
CA GLN A 82 0.16 -0.06 -18.82
C GLN A 82 0.41 -1.57 -18.83
#